data_AF-A0A4T0I4J9-F1
#
_entry.id   AF-A0A4T0I4J9-F1
#
_cell.length_a   1.000
_cell.length_b   1.000
_cell.length_c   1.000
_cell.angle_alpha   90.00
_cell.angle_beta   90.00
_cell.angle_gamma   90.00
#
_symmetry.space_group_name_H-M   'P 1'
#
loop_
_entity.id
_entity.type
_entity.pdbx_description
1 polymer ?
#
loop_
_entity_poly.entity_id
_entity_poly.type
_entity_poly.pdbx_seq_one_letter_code
_entity_poly.pdbx_strand_id
1 'polypeptide(L)'
;MPKFNLNLHNLFNFEAPAQLTRALRYNIEIEFRRGAHQFSAGSIRTTARKSTGGKAPRKQLATKAARKTAAPTQAAGGVKKPHRYKPGTVALREIRRYQKSTELLIRKLPFQRLVREIAQDYKTDLRFQSSAIGALQEASEAYLVSLFEDTNLAAIHAKRVTIQPKDIQLARRLRGERT
;
A
#
# COMPACT_ATOMS: atom_id res chain seq x y z
N MET A 1 39.54 -40.97 -21.44
CA MET A 1 39.48 -39.68 -20.71
C MET A 1 38.76 -38.64 -21.55
N PRO A 2 37.42 -38.53 -21.48
CA PRO A 2 36.67 -37.51 -22.20
C PRO A 2 36.45 -36.26 -21.32
N LYS A 3 36.73 -35.09 -21.90
CA LYS A 3 36.54 -33.76 -21.31
C LYS A 3 35.07 -33.38 -21.40
N PHE A 4 34.43 -33.08 -20.26
CA PHE A 4 33.12 -32.43 -20.25
C PHE A 4 33.29 -30.91 -20.20
N ASN A 5 32.91 -30.29 -21.31
CA ASN A 5 32.74 -28.85 -21.47
C ASN A 5 31.28 -28.53 -21.08
N LEU A 6 31.08 -27.79 -19.99
CA LEU A 6 29.76 -27.29 -19.62
C LEU A 6 29.74 -25.77 -19.75
N ASN A 7 29.06 -25.32 -20.80
CA ASN A 7 28.65 -23.94 -21.05
C ASN A 7 27.93 -23.37 -19.83
N LEU A 8 28.48 -22.30 -19.27
CA LEU A 8 27.99 -21.58 -18.09
C LEU A 8 27.11 -20.37 -18.49
N HIS A 9 26.24 -20.55 -19.48
CA HIS A 9 25.27 -19.54 -19.89
C HIS A 9 23.88 -20.18 -19.96
N ASN A 10 22.93 -19.57 -19.23
CA ASN A 10 21.49 -19.87 -19.16
C ASN A 10 21.00 -20.70 -17.96
N LEU A 11 21.53 -20.42 -16.77
CA LEU A 11 20.90 -20.73 -15.48
C LEU A 11 20.55 -19.42 -14.76
N PHE A 12 19.67 -18.61 -15.34
CA PHE A 12 19.04 -17.47 -14.65
C PHE A 12 17.58 -17.29 -15.09
N ASN A 13 16.84 -18.40 -15.13
CA ASN A 13 15.38 -18.38 -15.02
C ASN A 13 15.03 -18.76 -13.57
N PHE A 14 15.16 -17.79 -12.65
CA PHE A 14 14.64 -17.93 -11.30
C PHE A 14 13.23 -17.31 -11.26
N GLU A 15 12.30 -18.02 -11.89
CA GLU A 15 10.88 -17.78 -11.76
C GLU A 15 10.44 -18.31 -10.38
N ALA A 16 10.45 -17.44 -9.37
CA ALA A 16 9.80 -17.73 -8.09
C ALA A 16 9.08 -16.51 -7.46
N PRO A 17 8.04 -15.92 -8.11
CA PRO A 17 7.22 -14.88 -7.48
C PRO A 17 5.91 -15.41 -6.85
N ALA A 18 5.82 -16.69 -6.46
CA ALA A 18 4.54 -17.28 -6.03
C ALA A 18 4.52 -17.95 -4.64
N GLN A 19 5.66 -18.20 -4.00
CA GLN A 19 5.70 -18.92 -2.70
C GLN A 19 5.85 -17.99 -1.48
N LEU A 20 6.38 -16.77 -1.66
CA LEU A 20 6.56 -15.80 -0.56
C LEU A 20 5.27 -15.05 -0.17
N THR A 21 4.14 -15.35 -0.82
CA THR A 21 2.83 -14.72 -0.58
C THR A 21 1.94 -15.53 0.37
N ARG A 22 2.38 -16.69 0.86
CA ARG A 22 1.59 -17.53 1.78
C ARG A 22 1.95 -17.34 3.26
N ALA A 23 3.20 -17.00 3.59
CA ALA A 23 3.62 -16.75 4.98
C ALA A 23 3.16 -15.38 5.51
N LEU A 24 2.88 -14.41 4.63
CA LEU A 24 2.37 -13.07 4.99
C LEU A 24 0.84 -12.97 5.01
N ARG A 25 0.12 -14.10 4.90
CA ARG A 25 -1.35 -14.11 4.84
C ARG A 25 -2.06 -14.44 6.16
N TYR A 26 -1.34 -14.71 7.25
CA TYR A 26 -1.93 -15.14 8.52
C TYR A 26 -1.77 -14.17 9.70
N ASN A 27 -0.87 -13.19 9.65
CA ASN A 27 -0.54 -12.41 10.86
C ASN A 27 -1.29 -11.08 11.05
N ILE A 28 -2.16 -10.67 10.12
CA ILE A 28 -3.00 -9.46 10.29
C ILE A 28 -4.48 -9.79 10.49
N GLU A 29 -4.93 -11.01 10.17
CA GLU A 29 -6.36 -11.35 10.25
C GLU A 29 -6.81 -11.95 11.61
N ILE A 30 -5.87 -12.36 12.47
CA ILE A 30 -6.20 -13.05 13.74
C ILE A 30 -6.47 -12.06 14.91
N GLU A 31 -5.81 -10.91 15.00
CA GLU A 31 -5.90 -10.06 16.21
C GLU A 31 -7.00 -8.99 16.18
N PHE A 32 -7.61 -8.67 15.02
CA PHE A 32 -8.74 -7.74 14.98
C PHE A 32 -10.11 -8.42 15.18
N ARG A 33 -10.19 -9.74 14.94
CA ARG A 33 -11.45 -10.49 15.00
C ARG A 33 -11.85 -10.93 16.43
N ARG A 34 -10.94 -10.79 17.41
CA ARG A 34 -11.21 -11.12 18.83
C ARG A 34 -11.90 -10.00 19.63
N GLY A 35 -12.00 -8.78 19.10
CA GLY A 35 -12.60 -7.62 19.80
C GLY A 35 -14.07 -7.32 19.45
N ALA A 36 -14.73 -8.10 18.60
CA ALA A 36 -16.05 -7.77 18.05
C ALA A 36 -17.19 -8.70 18.49
N HIS A 37 -17.10 -9.28 19.69
CA HIS A 37 -18.22 -9.98 20.33
C HIS A 37 -18.86 -9.08 21.37
N GLN A 38 -19.85 -8.29 20.93
CA GLN A 38 -21.07 -7.91 21.65
C GLN A 38 -21.70 -6.73 20.90
N PHE A 39 -22.66 -6.98 20.01
CA PHE A 39 -23.87 -6.16 19.89
C PHE A 39 -24.97 -7.02 19.25
N SER A 40 -26.02 -7.20 20.04
CA SER A 40 -27.20 -8.01 19.80
C SER A 40 -28.08 -7.46 18.67
N ALA A 41 -28.88 -8.36 18.10
CA ALA A 41 -29.80 -8.18 17.00
C ALA A 41 -30.87 -7.10 17.23
N GLY A 42 -31.24 -6.41 16.14
CA GLY A 42 -32.36 -5.47 16.08
C GLY A 42 -33.14 -5.63 14.78
N SER A 43 -34.45 -5.82 14.92
CA SER A 43 -35.46 -6.25 13.94
C SER A 43 -35.45 -5.58 12.55
N ILE A 44 -35.79 -6.40 11.55
CA ILE A 44 -36.12 -6.04 10.17
C ILE A 44 -37.31 -5.07 10.12
N ARG A 45 -37.18 -3.97 9.38
CA ARG A 45 -38.30 -3.15 8.89
C ARG A 45 -38.25 -3.15 7.36
N THR A 46 -39.15 -3.89 6.74
CA THR A 46 -39.38 -3.85 5.29
C THR A 46 -40.29 -2.67 4.96
N THR A 47 -39.72 -1.58 4.44
CA THR A 47 -40.52 -0.54 3.77
C THR A 47 -40.53 -0.84 2.28
N ALA A 48 -41.70 -1.18 1.74
CA ALA A 48 -41.93 -1.36 0.31
C ALA A 48 -41.44 -0.13 -0.47
N ARG A 49 -40.46 -0.33 -1.36
CA ARG A 49 -39.97 0.72 -2.26
C ARG A 49 -40.71 0.60 -3.59
N LYS A 50 -41.48 1.62 -3.96
CA LYS A 50 -42.08 1.74 -5.29
C LYS A 50 -41.00 1.71 -6.37
N SER A 51 -41.17 0.80 -7.31
CA SER A 51 -40.35 0.59 -8.50
C SER A 51 -40.97 1.30 -9.70
N THR A 52 -40.74 2.60 -9.85
CA THR A 52 -40.85 3.35 -11.11
C THR A 52 -39.85 4.50 -10.99
N GLY A 53 -38.95 4.79 -11.92
CA GLY A 53 -38.93 4.60 -13.36
C GLY A 53 -38.21 5.86 -13.83
N GLY A 54 -36.98 5.72 -14.32
CA GLY A 54 -36.17 6.87 -14.72
C GLY A 54 -36.81 7.64 -15.88
N LYS A 55 -36.68 8.96 -15.81
CA LYS A 55 -36.84 9.97 -16.89
C LYS A 55 -38.23 10.15 -17.50
N ALA A 56 -38.81 11.32 -17.26
CA ALA A 56 -39.86 11.90 -18.11
C ALA A 56 -39.26 12.41 -19.45
N PRO A 57 -40.01 12.35 -20.57
CA PRO A 57 -39.52 12.73 -21.89
C PRO A 57 -39.32 14.25 -21.98
N ARG A 58 -38.12 14.65 -22.42
CA ARG A 58 -37.63 16.03 -22.44
C ARG A 58 -38.20 16.79 -23.65
N LYS A 59 -38.91 17.90 -23.41
CA LYS A 59 -39.18 18.93 -24.44
C LYS A 59 -37.85 19.57 -24.85
N GLN A 60 -37.55 19.59 -26.14
CA GLN A 60 -36.29 20.13 -26.69
C GLN A 60 -36.22 21.64 -26.46
N LEU A 61 -35.29 22.07 -25.62
CA LEU A 61 -34.72 23.41 -25.60
C LEU A 61 -33.22 23.24 -25.29
N ALA A 62 -32.40 23.82 -26.15
CA ALA A 62 -30.94 23.76 -26.09
C ALA A 62 -30.43 24.32 -24.76
N THR A 63 -29.68 23.53 -23.98
CA THR A 63 -28.99 24.02 -22.79
C THR A 63 -27.64 23.33 -22.64
N LYS A 64 -26.60 24.15 -22.85
CA LYS A 64 -25.20 24.02 -22.42
C LYS A 64 -25.02 23.07 -21.23
N ALA A 65 -24.07 22.14 -21.31
CA ALA A 65 -23.76 21.18 -20.27
C ALA A 65 -23.22 21.86 -19.00
N ALA A 66 -24.12 22.31 -18.13
CA ALA A 66 -23.79 22.66 -16.75
C ALA A 66 -23.61 21.35 -15.96
N ARG A 67 -22.36 20.88 -15.91
CA ARG A 67 -21.93 19.87 -14.93
C ARG A 67 -22.34 20.40 -13.55
N LYS A 68 -23.09 19.62 -12.78
CA LYS A 68 -23.57 19.98 -11.43
C LYS A 68 -22.38 20.28 -10.50
N THR A 69 -21.93 21.52 -10.49
CA THR A 69 -21.14 22.14 -9.44
C THR A 69 -21.58 23.61 -9.40
N ALA A 70 -22.28 23.96 -8.33
CA ALA A 70 -22.71 25.30 -7.92
C ALA A 70 -23.71 26.04 -8.83
N ALA A 71 -24.96 26.11 -8.38
CA ALA A 71 -25.80 27.29 -8.58
C ALA A 71 -26.16 27.82 -7.18
N PRO A 72 -25.89 29.10 -6.84
CA PRO A 72 -26.37 29.70 -5.61
C PRO A 72 -27.76 30.27 -5.89
N THR A 73 -28.80 29.50 -5.63
CA THR A 73 -30.15 30.06 -5.47
C THR A 73 -30.49 30.04 -4.00
N GLN A 74 -30.82 31.24 -3.51
CA GLN A 74 -31.13 31.57 -2.15
C GLN A 74 -32.23 30.66 -1.59
N ALA A 75 -31.81 29.70 -0.78
CA ALA A 75 -32.59 29.06 0.27
C ALA A 75 -31.64 28.88 1.44
N ALA A 76 -32.05 29.38 2.60
CA ALA A 76 -31.27 29.44 3.82
C ALA A 76 -30.65 28.08 4.20
N GLY A 77 -29.39 28.11 4.65
CA GLY A 77 -28.84 27.12 5.57
C GLY A 77 -28.08 25.93 4.96
N GLY A 78 -26.82 26.15 4.61
CA GLY A 78 -25.79 25.12 4.73
C GLY A 78 -25.32 24.49 3.41
N VAL A 79 -24.15 24.93 2.94
CA VAL A 79 -23.34 24.15 2.01
C VAL A 79 -23.13 22.76 2.62
N LYS A 80 -23.49 21.68 1.90
CA LYS A 80 -23.23 20.31 2.36
C LYS A 80 -21.76 20.18 2.72
N LYS A 81 -21.46 19.83 3.97
CA LYS A 81 -20.08 19.63 4.44
C LYS A 81 -19.38 18.64 3.49
N PRO A 82 -18.15 18.94 3.03
CA PRO A 82 -17.36 17.98 2.27
C PRO A 82 -17.26 16.67 3.02
N HIS A 83 -17.48 15.55 2.32
CA HIS A 83 -17.36 14.24 2.93
C HIS A 83 -15.91 13.98 3.36
N ARG A 84 -15.69 13.73 4.66
CA ARG A 84 -14.39 13.37 5.23
C ARG A 84 -14.45 11.95 5.80
N TYR A 85 -13.52 11.11 5.37
CA TYR A 85 -13.37 9.77 5.93
C TYR A 85 -12.90 9.84 7.40
N LYS A 86 -13.33 8.88 8.21
CA LYS A 86 -12.86 8.74 9.60
C LYS A 86 -11.35 8.42 9.60
N PRO A 87 -10.58 8.90 10.60
CA PRO A 87 -9.19 8.50 10.77
C PRO A 87 -9.02 6.98 10.70
N GLY A 88 -7.95 6.51 10.07
CA GLY A 88 -7.71 5.08 9.81
C GLY A 88 -8.44 4.49 8.60
N THR A 89 -9.55 5.07 8.13
CA THR A 89 -10.31 4.51 6.99
C THR A 89 -9.50 4.53 5.69
N VAL A 90 -8.77 5.62 5.44
CA VAL A 90 -7.92 5.77 4.26
C VAL A 90 -6.65 4.93 4.40
N ALA A 91 -6.02 4.94 5.58
CA ALA A 91 -4.84 4.12 5.86
C ALA A 91 -5.10 2.62 5.65
N LEU A 92 -6.22 2.08 6.16
CA LEU A 92 -6.59 0.68 5.94
C LEU A 92 -6.86 0.35 4.47
N ARG A 93 -7.36 1.31 3.69
CA ARG A 93 -7.55 1.15 2.25
C ARG A 93 -6.22 1.11 1.51
N GLU A 94 -5.29 1.98 1.89
CA GLU A 94 -3.93 2.03 1.33
C GLU A 94 -3.15 0.75 1.65
N ILE A 95 -3.19 0.27 2.90
CA ILE A 95 -2.57 -1.00 3.31
C ILE A 95 -3.06 -2.15 2.43
N ARG A 96 -4.39 -2.30 2.26
CA ARG A 96 -4.97 -3.35 1.41
C ARG A 96 -4.59 -3.20 -0.06
N ARG A 97 -4.50 -1.96 -0.56
CA ARG A 97 -4.08 -1.69 -1.94
C ARG A 97 -2.62 -2.15 -2.13
N TYR A 98 -1.72 -1.68 -1.28
CA TYR A 98 -0.29 -1.94 -1.43
C TYR A 98 0.10 -3.40 -1.16
N GLN A 99 -0.63 -4.10 -0.28
CA GLN A 99 -0.46 -5.54 -0.09
C GLN A 99 -0.93 -6.38 -1.30
N LYS A 100 -1.80 -5.84 -2.16
CA LYS A 100 -2.28 -6.54 -3.37
C LYS A 100 -1.38 -6.30 -4.58
N SER A 101 -0.71 -5.16 -4.62
CA SER A 101 0.18 -4.76 -5.72
C SER A 101 1.64 -5.10 -5.42
N THR A 102 2.45 -5.19 -6.48
CA THR A 102 3.91 -5.32 -6.39
C THR A 102 4.61 -4.10 -7.03
N GLU A 103 3.94 -2.94 -7.03
CA GLU A 103 4.52 -1.71 -7.58
C GLU A 103 5.58 -1.13 -6.62
N LEU A 104 6.69 -0.64 -7.19
CA LEU A 104 7.71 0.07 -6.42
C LEU A 104 7.15 1.42 -5.94
N LEU A 105 7.34 1.71 -4.66
CA LEU A 105 6.76 2.88 -3.99
C LEU A 105 7.72 4.07 -3.98
N ILE A 106 9.03 3.83 -4.06
CA ILE A 106 10.03 4.90 -4.11
C ILE A 106 10.16 5.40 -5.56
N ARG A 107 10.17 6.72 -5.74
CA ARG A 107 10.36 7.32 -7.06
C ARG A 107 11.76 6.99 -7.59
N LYS A 108 11.81 6.51 -8.85
CA LYS A 108 13.05 6.02 -9.50
C LYS A 108 14.18 7.07 -9.55
N LEU A 109 13.90 8.31 -9.94
CA LEU A 109 14.95 9.34 -10.12
C LEU A 109 15.62 9.76 -8.80
N PRO A 110 14.88 10.08 -7.71
CA PRO A 110 15.48 10.32 -6.41
C PRO A 110 16.30 9.13 -5.88
N PHE A 111 15.79 7.91 -6.00
CA PHE A 111 16.51 6.70 -5.57
C PHE A 111 17.82 6.54 -6.34
N GLN A 112 17.79 6.71 -7.66
CA GLN A 112 19.01 6.67 -8.49
C GLN A 112 20.04 7.73 -8.08
N ARG A 113 19.61 8.96 -7.75
CA ARG A 113 20.52 10.01 -7.27
C ARG A 113 21.18 9.61 -5.96
N LEU A 114 20.41 9.08 -5.01
CA LEU A 114 20.92 8.58 -3.73
C LEU A 114 21.94 7.45 -3.91
N VAL A 115 21.65 6.48 -4.77
CA VAL A 115 22.60 5.38 -5.03
C VAL A 115 23.92 5.91 -5.58
N ARG A 116 23.87 6.90 -6.48
CA ARG A 116 25.09 7.50 -7.06
C ARG A 116 25.84 8.35 -6.06
N GLU A 117 25.14 9.08 -5.20
CA GLU A 117 25.72 9.85 -4.10
C GLU A 117 26.52 8.95 -3.16
N ILE A 118 25.91 7.88 -2.67
CA ILE A 118 26.57 6.91 -1.78
C ILE A 118 27.76 6.24 -2.47
N ALA A 119 27.59 5.84 -3.74
CA ALA A 119 28.65 5.14 -4.47
C ALA A 119 29.89 6.02 -4.72
N GLN A 120 29.68 7.33 -4.87
CA GLN A 120 30.75 8.29 -5.09
C GLN A 120 31.74 8.34 -3.92
N ASP A 121 31.28 8.12 -2.69
CA ASP A 121 32.11 8.08 -1.49
C ASP A 121 33.10 6.91 -1.47
N TYR A 122 32.82 5.85 -2.23
CA TYR A 122 33.68 4.66 -2.30
C TYR A 122 34.58 4.68 -3.53
N LYS A 123 34.04 5.07 -4.69
CA LYS A 123 34.80 5.13 -5.94
C LYS A 123 34.20 6.15 -6.90
N THR A 124 35.05 7.06 -7.38
CA THR A 124 34.67 8.05 -8.37
C THR A 124 34.45 7.39 -9.75
N ASP A 125 33.61 8.02 -10.57
CA ASP A 125 33.38 7.66 -11.99
C ASP A 125 32.75 6.27 -12.24
N LEU A 126 31.94 5.78 -11.29
CA LEU A 126 31.18 4.54 -11.48
C LEU A 126 30.02 4.69 -12.47
N ARG A 127 29.96 3.78 -13.44
CA ARG A 127 28.84 3.62 -14.36
C ARG A 127 27.91 2.51 -13.86
N PHE A 128 26.62 2.81 -13.81
CA PHE A 128 25.59 1.87 -13.37
C PHE A 128 24.75 1.41 -14.55
N GLN A 129 24.51 0.10 -14.64
CA GLN A 129 23.48 -0.47 -15.50
C GLN A 129 22.09 -0.12 -14.95
N SER A 130 21.10 0.05 -15.83
CA SER A 130 19.72 0.32 -15.43
C SER A 130 19.12 -0.80 -14.57
N SER A 131 19.42 -2.07 -14.89
CA SER A 131 18.99 -3.23 -14.11
C SER A 131 19.63 -3.28 -12.72
N ALA A 132 20.88 -2.83 -12.56
CA ALA A 132 21.55 -2.79 -11.27
C ALA A 132 20.85 -1.81 -10.31
N ILE A 133 20.49 -0.62 -10.81
CA ILE A 133 19.71 0.35 -10.01
C ILE A 133 18.32 -0.23 -9.67
N GLY A 134 17.68 -0.95 -10.61
CA GLY A 134 16.42 -1.64 -10.37
C GLY A 134 16.51 -2.70 -9.26
N ALA A 135 17.53 -3.54 -9.32
CA ALA A 135 17.77 -4.59 -8.32
C ALA A 135 18.05 -4.01 -6.92
N LEU A 136 18.85 -2.94 -6.84
CA LEU A 136 19.09 -2.23 -5.59
C LEU A 136 17.79 -1.65 -5.02
N GLN A 137 16.91 -1.13 -5.88
CA GLN A 137 15.63 -0.59 -5.46
C GLN A 137 14.70 -1.70 -4.91
N GLU A 138 14.57 -2.80 -5.64
CA GLU A 138 13.77 -3.96 -5.22
C GLU A 138 14.23 -4.51 -3.87
N ALA A 139 15.54 -4.72 -3.71
CA ALA A 139 16.11 -5.21 -2.46
C ALA A 139 15.89 -4.22 -1.29
N SER A 140 16.06 -2.92 -1.55
CA SER A 140 15.88 -1.88 -0.53
C SER A 140 14.42 -1.78 -0.07
N GLU A 141 13.47 -1.78 -1.00
CA GLU A 141 12.04 -1.72 -0.66
C GLU A 141 11.58 -3.00 0.06
N ALA A 142 12.03 -4.18 -0.39
CA ALA A 142 11.72 -5.44 0.28
C ALA A 142 12.25 -5.47 1.72
N TYR A 143 13.48 -4.99 1.94
CA TYR A 143 14.06 -4.87 3.27
C TYR A 143 13.26 -3.93 4.17
N LEU A 144 12.90 -2.74 3.66
CA LEU A 144 12.12 -1.75 4.43
C LEU A 144 10.73 -2.28 4.80
N VAL A 145 10.04 -2.96 3.88
CA VAL A 145 8.73 -3.59 4.16
C VAL A 145 8.86 -4.61 5.28
N SER A 146 9.83 -5.52 5.18
CA SER A 146 10.08 -6.52 6.23
C SER A 146 10.41 -5.89 7.58
N LEU A 147 11.24 -4.82 7.60
CA LEU A 147 11.56 -4.10 8.83
C LEU A 147 10.32 -3.42 9.44
N PHE A 148 9.42 -2.89 8.62
CA PHE A 148 8.16 -2.30 9.09
C PHE A 148 7.19 -3.33 9.65
N GLU A 149 7.19 -4.57 9.14
CA GLU A 149 6.41 -5.67 9.71
C GLU A 149 6.84 -5.95 11.16
N ASP A 150 8.15 -6.11 11.40
CA ASP A 150 8.69 -6.34 12.75
C ASP A 150 8.48 -5.12 13.67
N THR A 151 8.67 -3.92 13.13
CA THR A 151 8.42 -2.67 13.87
C THR A 151 6.95 -2.56 14.29
N ASN A 152 6.03 -2.99 13.43
CA ASN A 152 4.61 -3.01 13.75
C ASN A 152 4.29 -4.02 14.86
N LEU A 153 4.90 -5.22 14.83
CA LEU A 153 4.77 -6.20 15.91
C LEU A 153 5.29 -5.65 17.25
N ALA A 154 6.42 -4.94 17.25
CA ALA A 154 6.95 -4.28 18.44
C ALA A 154 6.01 -3.19 18.98
N ALA A 155 5.40 -2.39 18.10
CA ALA A 155 4.42 -1.38 18.51
C ALA A 155 3.17 -2.00 19.15
N ILE A 156 2.64 -3.08 18.55
CA ILE A 156 1.48 -3.84 19.05
C ILE A 156 1.81 -4.48 20.40
N HIS A 157 3.00 -5.06 20.55
CA HIS A 157 3.47 -5.61 21.82
C HIS A 157 3.45 -4.56 22.94
N ALA A 158 3.76 -3.31 22.60
CA ALA A 158 3.68 -2.16 23.51
C ALA A 158 2.28 -1.50 23.58
N LYS A 159 1.22 -2.19 23.12
CA LYS A 159 -0.18 -1.72 23.11
C LYS A 159 -0.42 -0.42 22.34
N ARG A 160 0.36 -0.16 21.30
CA ARG A 160 0.24 1.01 20.42
C ARG A 160 -0.10 0.60 18.99
N VAL A 161 -0.71 1.52 18.25
CA VAL A 161 -0.99 1.39 16.80
C VAL A 161 -0.04 2.25 15.96
N THR A 162 0.61 3.25 16.58
CA THR A 162 1.59 4.13 15.94
C THR A 162 3.00 3.63 16.22
N ILE A 163 3.74 3.32 15.15
CA ILE A 163 5.16 2.97 15.21
C ILE A 163 6.00 4.18 15.62
N GLN A 164 7.07 3.94 16.37
CA GLN A 164 8.01 4.95 16.88
C GLN A 164 9.46 4.52 16.58
N PRO A 165 10.43 5.46 16.60
CA PRO A 165 11.84 5.12 16.37
C PRO A 165 12.39 4.02 17.29
N LYS A 166 11.90 3.95 18.54
CA LYS A 166 12.27 2.89 19.49
C LYS A 166 11.83 1.48 19.04
N ASP A 167 10.74 1.38 18.28
CA ASP A 167 10.25 0.10 17.75
C ASP A 167 11.18 -0.39 16.63
N ILE A 168 11.67 0.53 15.78
CA ILE A 168 12.65 0.23 14.74
C ILE A 168 13.99 -0.19 15.36
N GLN A 169 14.45 0.54 16.39
CA GLN A 169 15.68 0.20 17.11
C GLN A 169 15.60 -1.18 17.76
N LEU A 170 14.43 -1.53 18.31
CA LEU A 170 14.18 -2.86 18.87
C LEU A 170 14.21 -3.93 17.79
N ALA A 171 13.48 -3.73 16.68
CA ALA A 171 13.45 -4.67 15.56
C ALA A 171 14.86 -4.94 15.01
N ARG A 172 15.63 -3.89 14.73
CA ARG A 172 17.04 -4.02 14.27
C ARG A 172 17.93 -4.72 15.29
N ARG A 173 17.71 -4.49 16.59
CA ARG A 173 18.47 -5.16 17.66
C ARG A 173 18.20 -6.66 17.66
N LEU A 174 16.94 -7.07 17.53
CA LEU A 174 16.55 -8.47 17.53
C LEU A 174 17.00 -9.20 16.25
N ARG A 175 17.06 -8.50 15.12
CA ARG A 175 17.62 -9.03 13.87
C ARG A 175 19.15 -9.19 13.86
N GLY A 176 19.84 -8.60 14.83
CA GLY A 176 21.32 -8.60 14.87
C GLY A 176 21.97 -7.60 13.91
N GLU A 177 21.22 -6.67 13.34
CA GLU A 177 21.69 -5.64 12.39
C GLU A 177 22.32 -4.41 13.07
N ARG A 178 22.66 -4.54 14.35
CA ARG A 178 23.23 -3.46 15.16
C ARG A 178 24.75 -3.60 15.15
N THR A 179 25.39 -2.82 14.29
CA THR A 179 26.74 -2.29 14.53
C THR A 179 26.66 -1.06 15.45
#